data_AF-A0AB34Q206-F1
#
_entry.id   AF-A0AB34Q206-F1
#
_cell.length_a   1.000
_cell.length_b   1.000
_cell.length_c   1.000
_cell.angle_alpha   90.00
_cell.angle_beta   90.00
_cell.angle_gamma   90.00
#
_symmetry.space_group_name_H-M   'P 1'
#
loop_
_entity.id
_entity.type
_entity.pdbx_description
1 polymer ?
#
loop_
_entity_poly.entity_id
_entity_poly.type
_entity_poly.pdbx_seq_one_letter_code
_entity_poly.pdbx_strand_id
1 'polypeptide(L)'
;MFNLIRLGFPRTSIIRYYSSTAVNQAKVYSRTYKRAGPVTKSSTSTSRSTSTDASPASSSPPKESVSDIEPSSEVPVKSTTSYILHDAPLEASNKNNGETINWSDSFHGLGAQPFSKEIAEILLAPVAEEDIEIKPDGLLYLPEIKYRRVLNRAFGPGGWGLAPRTESLVTSGQISREYGLICHGRLVSIARGEQDYFGGEEKLTTALEGCKSNALMRCCKDLGIASELWDPSFIRRWKKKYCEEIFVEHVNTKKKKKIWKLKSIKTIDYPYKMT
;
A
#
# COMPACT_ATOMS: atom_id res chain seq x y z
N MET A 1 11.28 -10.44 76.49
CA MET A 1 12.75 -10.28 76.41
C MET A 1 13.18 -10.63 74.99
N PHE A 2 14.03 -9.79 74.38
CA PHE A 2 15.07 -10.07 73.35
C PHE A 2 14.76 -11.01 72.14
N ASN A 3 15.18 -10.73 70.90
CA ASN A 3 15.78 -9.52 70.32
C ASN A 3 15.60 -9.48 68.78
N LEU A 4 15.74 -8.30 68.16
CA LEU A 4 15.82 -8.16 66.70
C LEU A 4 17.24 -8.48 66.20
N ILE A 5 17.37 -9.12 65.03
CA ILE A 5 18.59 -9.08 64.21
C ILE A 5 18.22 -8.69 62.78
N ARG A 6 18.60 -7.47 62.37
CA ARG A 6 18.65 -7.05 60.96
C ARG A 6 19.98 -7.48 60.36
N LEU A 7 19.95 -8.15 59.21
CA LEU A 7 21.12 -8.28 58.33
C LEU A 7 20.89 -7.41 57.10
N GLY A 8 21.73 -6.38 56.92
CA GLY A 8 21.72 -5.52 55.74
C GLY A 8 22.78 -5.96 54.74
N PHE A 9 22.40 -6.06 53.46
CA PHE A 9 23.34 -6.25 52.37
C PHE A 9 23.64 -4.90 51.69
N PRO A 10 24.91 -4.55 51.42
CA PRO A 10 25.25 -3.30 50.75
C PRO A 10 24.95 -3.38 49.24
N ARG A 11 24.38 -2.29 48.70
CA ARG A 11 24.30 -2.08 47.24
C ARG A 11 25.65 -1.58 46.72
N THR A 12 26.35 -2.39 45.92
CA THR A 12 27.49 -1.96 45.12
C THR A 12 27.05 -1.65 43.68
N SER A 13 27.19 -0.38 43.28
CA SER A 13 26.87 0.10 41.94
C SER A 13 27.99 -0.24 40.96
N ILE A 14 27.74 -1.14 40.00
CA ILE A 14 28.69 -1.44 38.93
C ILE A 14 28.56 -0.38 37.82
N ILE A 15 29.46 0.61 37.84
CA ILE A 15 29.66 1.53 36.72
C ILE A 15 30.39 0.77 35.61
N ARG A 16 29.74 0.56 34.46
CA ARG A 16 30.41 0.06 33.24
C ARG A 16 30.79 1.23 32.35
N TYR A 17 32.10 1.46 32.23
CA TYR A 17 32.65 2.34 31.20
C TYR A 17 32.40 1.73 29.82
N TYR A 18 31.82 2.51 28.91
CA TYR A 18 31.79 2.16 27.49
C TYR A 18 33.08 2.64 26.84
N SER A 19 33.92 1.70 26.39
CA SER A 19 35.05 2.01 25.52
C SER A 19 34.53 2.22 24.10
N SER A 20 34.74 3.42 23.55
CA SER A 20 34.40 3.75 22.16
C SER A 20 35.59 3.47 21.25
N THR A 21 35.51 2.43 20.41
CA THR A 21 36.28 2.35 19.15
C THR A 21 35.62 1.39 18.17
N ALA A 22 35.33 1.89 16.95
CA ALA A 22 35.41 1.23 15.65
C ALA A 22 34.39 1.85 14.66
N VAL A 23 34.83 2.86 13.90
CA VAL A 23 34.09 3.33 12.72
C VAL A 23 34.22 2.27 11.63
N ASN A 24 33.13 1.58 11.30
CA ASN A 24 33.06 0.72 10.12
C ASN A 24 32.27 1.42 9.02
N GLN A 25 32.93 1.71 7.90
CA GLN A 25 32.31 2.38 6.75
C GLN A 25 31.26 1.48 6.10
N ALA A 26 30.01 1.94 6.04
CA ALA A 26 28.98 1.27 5.28
C ALA A 26 29.27 1.39 3.77
N LYS A 27 29.46 0.24 3.08
CA LYS A 27 29.54 0.22 1.62
C LYS A 27 28.17 0.52 1.02
N VAL A 28 28.00 1.75 0.55
CA VAL A 28 26.83 2.16 -0.24
C VAL A 28 26.87 1.46 -1.60
N TYR A 29 26.01 0.46 -1.80
CA TYR A 29 25.77 -0.12 -3.12
C TYR A 29 24.75 0.71 -3.89
N SER A 30 25.21 1.61 -4.75
CA SER A 30 24.35 2.31 -5.71
C SER A 30 23.98 1.37 -6.87
N ARG A 31 22.73 0.90 -6.90
CA ARG A 31 22.16 0.24 -8.09
C ARG A 31 21.64 1.29 -9.07
N THR A 32 22.47 1.67 -10.05
CA THR A 32 22.03 2.44 -11.22
C THR A 32 21.23 1.54 -12.17
N TYR A 33 19.90 1.68 -12.15
CA TYR A 33 19.05 1.06 -13.16
C TYR A 33 19.25 1.74 -14.52
N LYS A 34 19.82 1.02 -15.50
CA LYS A 34 19.81 1.46 -16.90
C LYS A 34 18.37 1.42 -17.41
N ARG A 35 17.81 2.59 -17.73
CA ARG A 35 16.50 2.74 -18.35
C ARG A 35 16.50 2.03 -19.71
N ALA A 36 15.57 1.10 -19.92
CA ALA A 36 15.38 0.47 -21.22
C ALA A 36 14.95 1.50 -22.27
N GLY A 37 15.56 1.46 -23.45
CA GLY A 37 15.16 2.30 -24.59
C GLY A 37 13.82 1.84 -25.19
N PRO A 38 13.11 2.73 -25.90
CA PRO A 38 11.83 2.40 -26.52
C PRO A 38 12.01 1.38 -27.66
N VAL A 39 11.23 0.30 -27.64
CA VAL A 39 11.16 -0.67 -28.73
C VAL A 39 10.33 -0.09 -29.87
N THR A 40 10.97 0.23 -30.99
CA THR A 40 10.30 0.62 -32.24
C THR A 40 9.70 -0.61 -32.92
N LYS A 41 8.39 -0.57 -33.19
CA LYS A 41 7.73 -1.56 -34.04
C LYS A 41 8.08 -1.29 -35.51
N SER A 42 8.42 -2.32 -36.27
CA SER A 42 8.59 -2.22 -37.72
C SER A 42 7.23 -2.05 -38.41
N SER A 43 7.08 -0.97 -39.17
CA SER A 43 5.96 -0.75 -40.10
C SER A 43 6.48 -0.83 -41.53
N THR A 44 6.06 -1.85 -42.27
CA THR A 44 6.35 -1.99 -43.70
C THR A 44 5.49 -1.02 -44.51
N SER A 45 6.10 -0.08 -45.22
CA SER A 45 5.39 0.72 -46.24
C SER A 45 6.30 1.09 -47.41
N THR A 46 5.78 0.78 -48.59
CA THR A 46 6.29 0.95 -49.96
C THR A 46 7.00 2.27 -50.30
N SER A 47 7.97 2.15 -51.21
CA SER A 47 8.81 3.21 -51.79
C SER A 47 8.07 4.26 -52.65
N ARG A 48 8.47 5.54 -52.53
CA ARG A 48 8.70 6.43 -53.70
C ARG A 48 9.68 7.56 -53.36
N SER A 49 10.33 8.12 -54.39
CA SER A 49 11.58 8.87 -54.34
C SER A 49 11.45 10.34 -54.78
N THR A 50 12.26 11.25 -54.19
CA THR A 50 12.93 12.47 -54.75
C THR A 50 13.65 13.19 -53.58
N SER A 51 15.00 13.25 -53.49
CA SER A 51 15.89 14.38 -53.90
C SER A 51 15.43 15.76 -53.37
N THR A 52 16.13 16.57 -52.56
CA THR A 52 17.56 17.04 -52.50
C THR A 52 17.84 17.71 -51.10
N ASP A 53 19.05 18.05 -50.61
CA ASP A 53 20.47 17.68 -50.84
C ASP A 53 21.38 18.38 -49.75
N ALA A 54 22.71 18.16 -49.78
CA ALA A 54 23.82 18.96 -49.22
C ALA A 54 23.99 19.21 -47.68
N SER A 55 24.72 18.30 -47.00
CA SER A 55 26.10 18.44 -46.45
C SER A 55 26.64 19.69 -45.66
N PRO A 56 27.74 19.55 -44.86
CA PRO A 56 27.83 20.17 -43.52
C PRO A 56 29.14 20.93 -43.15
N ALA A 57 29.13 21.61 -41.99
CA ALA A 57 30.28 21.95 -41.10
C ALA A 57 29.71 22.44 -39.73
N SER A 58 30.15 22.11 -38.51
CA SER A 58 31.46 21.86 -37.87
C SER A 58 32.25 23.11 -37.42
N SER A 59 31.98 23.62 -36.21
CA SER A 59 32.99 24.30 -35.35
C SER A 59 32.48 24.63 -33.94
N SER A 60 33.33 24.40 -32.94
CA SER A 60 33.24 24.86 -31.54
C SER A 60 34.56 25.55 -31.15
N PRO A 61 34.75 26.12 -29.96
CA PRO A 61 33.91 27.00 -29.13
C PRO A 61 34.53 28.44 -29.05
N PRO A 62 34.10 29.33 -28.13
CA PRO A 62 35.01 29.65 -27.01
C PRO A 62 34.33 30.01 -25.66
N LYS A 63 35.18 30.16 -24.63
CA LYS A 63 34.93 30.79 -23.32
C LYS A 63 34.85 32.35 -23.48
N GLU A 64 34.62 33.23 -22.52
CA GLU A 64 34.47 33.24 -21.04
C GLU A 64 33.91 34.63 -20.65
N SER A 65 33.02 34.77 -19.65
CA SER A 65 32.85 36.03 -18.88
C SER A 65 31.95 35.86 -17.64
N VAL A 66 32.15 36.73 -16.64
CA VAL A 66 31.61 36.65 -15.26
C VAL A 66 30.62 37.81 -15.01
N SER A 67 29.87 37.73 -13.89
CA SER A 67 28.93 38.71 -13.30
C SER A 67 27.45 38.49 -13.69
N ASP A 68 26.45 38.64 -12.81
CA ASP A 68 26.39 39.19 -11.44
C ASP A 68 25.53 38.34 -10.47
N ILE A 69 25.64 38.62 -9.17
CA ILE A 69 24.84 37.99 -8.10
C ILE A 69 23.71 38.93 -7.66
N GLU A 70 22.46 38.49 -7.77
CA GLU A 70 21.34 39.07 -7.01
C GLU A 70 20.61 37.98 -6.19
N PRO A 71 20.06 38.33 -5.01
CA PRO A 71 19.51 37.36 -4.08
C PRO A 71 18.11 36.90 -4.50
N SER A 72 18.00 35.68 -5.04
CA SER A 72 16.70 35.03 -5.26
C SER A 72 15.95 34.90 -3.94
N SER A 73 14.74 35.46 -3.89
CA SER A 73 13.86 35.42 -2.73
C SER A 73 13.59 33.99 -2.27
N GLU A 74 13.66 33.74 -0.96
CA GLU A 74 13.32 32.44 -0.39
C GLU A 74 11.83 32.14 -0.62
N VAL A 75 11.54 31.26 -1.57
CA VAL A 75 10.24 30.60 -1.62
C VAL A 75 10.17 29.71 -0.38
N PRO A 76 9.19 29.89 0.53
CA PRO A 76 9.11 29.07 1.73
C PRO A 76 8.82 27.63 1.32
N VAL A 77 9.86 26.80 1.33
CA VAL A 77 9.73 25.34 1.26
C VAL A 77 8.85 24.96 2.43
N LYS A 78 7.60 24.58 2.15
CA LYS A 78 6.73 23.99 3.17
C LYS A 78 7.45 22.76 3.69
N SER A 79 8.03 22.86 4.88
CA SER A 79 8.61 21.75 5.61
C SER A 79 7.58 20.63 5.63
N THR A 80 7.81 19.63 4.79
CA THR A 80 6.98 18.44 4.77
C THR A 80 7.43 17.66 5.99
N THR A 81 6.79 17.94 7.12
CA THR A 81 6.98 17.18 8.36
C THR A 81 6.52 15.76 8.07
N SER A 82 7.46 14.92 7.62
CA SER A 82 7.27 13.49 7.50
C SER A 82 7.11 12.94 8.91
N TYR A 83 5.87 12.64 9.29
CA TYR A 83 5.57 12.07 10.60
C TYR A 83 6.16 10.66 10.67
N ILE A 84 7.31 10.52 11.33
CA ILE A 84 7.93 9.21 11.55
C ILE A 84 7.19 8.55 12.72
N LEU A 85 6.29 7.63 12.38
CA LEU A 85 5.72 6.71 13.34
C LEU A 85 6.78 5.64 13.63
N HIS A 86 7.38 5.65 14.82
CA HIS A 86 8.31 4.62 15.29
C HIS A 86 7.60 3.29 15.59
N ASP A 87 6.91 2.76 14.59
CA ASP A 87 6.06 1.57 14.66
C ASP A 87 6.62 0.41 13.84
N ALA A 88 7.88 0.52 13.38
CA ALA A 88 8.63 -0.53 12.73
C ALA A 88 8.55 -1.85 13.53
N PRO A 89 8.39 -3.01 12.87
CA PRO A 89 8.42 -4.30 13.56
C PRO A 89 9.72 -4.46 14.34
N LEU A 90 9.64 -5.03 15.54
CA LEU A 90 10.81 -5.23 16.39
C LEU A 90 11.77 -6.22 15.74
N GLU A 91 13.04 -5.83 15.64
CA GLU A 91 14.12 -6.73 15.27
C GLU A 91 14.23 -7.86 16.31
N ALA A 92 13.88 -9.07 15.90
CA ALA A 92 13.96 -10.24 16.76
C ALA A 92 15.45 -10.53 17.06
N SER A 93 15.90 -10.26 18.28
CA SER A 93 17.26 -10.59 18.68
C SER A 93 17.47 -12.11 18.55
N ASN A 94 18.42 -12.53 17.72
CA ASN A 94 18.79 -13.94 17.48
C ASN A 94 19.37 -14.61 18.75
N LYS A 95 18.52 -14.82 19.76
CA LYS A 95 18.79 -15.62 20.95
C LYS A 95 17.97 -16.90 20.84
N ASN A 96 18.57 -17.88 20.17
CA ASN A 96 18.05 -19.23 20.00
C ASN A 96 17.60 -19.79 21.35
N ASN A 97 16.29 -20.02 21.51
CA ASN A 97 15.65 -20.97 22.44
C ASN A 97 14.12 -20.93 22.25
N GLY A 98 13.63 -21.48 21.13
CA GLY A 98 12.19 -21.62 20.83
C GLY A 98 11.78 -21.06 19.46
N GLU A 99 10.86 -21.75 18.80
CA GLU A 99 10.42 -21.55 17.40
C GLU A 99 9.54 -20.29 17.15
N THR A 100 9.92 -19.13 17.69
CA THR A 100 9.16 -17.90 17.47
C THR A 100 9.45 -17.30 16.10
N ILE A 101 8.52 -17.47 15.14
CA ILE A 101 8.65 -16.92 13.77
C ILE A 101 8.45 -15.39 13.79
N ASN A 102 9.45 -14.64 13.33
CA ASN A 102 9.30 -13.21 13.08
C ASN A 102 8.64 -12.97 11.70
N TRP A 103 7.36 -12.57 11.72
CA TRP A 103 6.57 -12.35 10.50
C TRP A 103 6.91 -11.07 9.72
N SER A 104 7.76 -10.18 10.25
CA SER A 104 8.15 -8.95 9.53
C SER A 104 8.99 -9.24 8.29
N ASP A 105 9.88 -10.25 8.36
CA ASP A 105 10.78 -10.64 7.26
C ASP A 105 10.53 -12.09 6.78
N SER A 106 10.06 -12.99 7.64
CA SER A 106 9.87 -14.41 7.29
C SER A 106 8.90 -14.65 6.11
N PHE A 107 9.24 -15.63 5.28
CA PHE A 107 8.39 -16.20 4.23
C PHE A 107 7.84 -17.60 4.58
N HIS A 108 7.86 -17.97 5.86
CA HIS A 108 7.50 -19.31 6.35
C HIS A 108 6.13 -19.79 5.85
N GLY A 109 6.11 -20.96 5.22
CA GLY A 109 4.88 -21.64 4.75
C GLY A 109 4.30 -21.13 3.43
N LEU A 110 4.86 -20.06 2.84
CA LEU A 110 4.39 -19.51 1.56
C LEU A 110 4.56 -20.53 0.44
N GLY A 111 3.46 -20.86 -0.25
CA GLY A 111 3.45 -21.84 -1.35
C GLY A 111 3.75 -23.29 -0.94
N ALA A 112 3.91 -23.61 0.35
CA ALA A 112 4.38 -24.92 0.80
C ALA A 112 3.36 -26.06 0.59
N GLN A 113 2.07 -25.79 0.78
CA GLN A 113 0.99 -26.74 0.53
C GLN A 113 -0.36 -26.02 0.36
N PRO A 114 -1.32 -26.58 -0.40
CA PRO A 114 -2.69 -26.06 -0.45
C PRO A 114 -3.39 -26.12 0.92
N PHE A 115 -4.53 -25.45 1.04
CA PHE A 115 -5.45 -25.65 2.15
C PHE A 115 -6.32 -26.90 1.94
N SER A 116 -7.04 -27.33 2.97
CA SER A 116 -8.00 -28.45 2.84
C SER A 116 -9.10 -28.10 1.82
N LYS A 117 -9.74 -29.15 1.27
CA LYS A 117 -10.81 -28.99 0.27
C LYS A 117 -11.97 -28.12 0.81
N GLU A 118 -12.36 -28.32 2.06
CA GLU A 118 -13.40 -27.54 2.77
C GLU A 118 -13.05 -26.04 2.81
N ILE A 119 -11.79 -25.71 3.13
CA ILE A 119 -11.30 -24.33 3.13
C ILE A 119 -11.31 -23.75 1.71
N ALA A 120 -10.82 -24.51 0.73
CA ALA A 120 -10.79 -24.08 -0.68
C ALA A 120 -12.20 -23.82 -1.22
N GLU A 121 -13.17 -24.67 -0.91
CA GLU A 121 -14.59 -24.49 -1.26
C GLU A 121 -15.17 -23.20 -0.65
N ILE A 122 -14.79 -22.85 0.59
CA ILE A 122 -15.23 -21.61 1.24
C ILE A 122 -14.60 -20.35 0.62
N LEU A 123 -13.31 -20.42 0.26
CA LEU A 123 -12.55 -19.29 -0.29
C LEU A 123 -12.90 -18.99 -1.75
N LEU A 124 -13.16 -20.02 -2.54
CA LEU A 124 -13.51 -19.95 -3.96
C LEU A 124 -15.02 -19.87 -4.21
N ALA A 125 -15.84 -19.86 -3.16
CA ALA A 125 -17.28 -19.66 -3.28
C ALA A 125 -17.60 -18.31 -3.95
N PRO A 126 -18.60 -18.24 -4.85
CA PRO A 126 -19.02 -17.00 -5.48
C PRO A 126 -19.54 -16.01 -4.44
N VAL A 127 -19.35 -14.72 -4.73
CA VAL A 127 -19.85 -13.61 -3.93
C VAL A 127 -21.35 -13.44 -4.18
N ALA A 128 -22.12 -13.20 -3.12
CA ALA A 128 -23.54 -12.87 -3.24
C ALA A 128 -23.70 -11.57 -4.05
N GLU A 129 -24.54 -11.56 -5.09
CA GLU A 129 -24.64 -10.42 -6.01
C GLU A 129 -25.11 -9.13 -5.32
N GLU A 130 -25.85 -9.26 -4.22
CA GLU A 130 -26.33 -8.19 -3.33
C GLU A 130 -25.25 -7.61 -2.38
N ASP A 131 -24.12 -8.30 -2.21
CA ASP A 131 -22.99 -7.85 -1.38
C ASP A 131 -21.98 -6.99 -2.16
N ILE A 132 -22.16 -6.89 -3.47
CA ILE A 132 -21.28 -6.17 -4.39
C ILE A 132 -21.74 -4.72 -4.50
N GLU A 133 -20.81 -3.80 -4.27
CA GLU A 133 -21.03 -2.36 -4.34
C GLU A 133 -20.35 -1.75 -5.58
N ILE A 134 -20.78 -0.54 -5.96
CA ILE A 134 -20.18 0.21 -7.07
C ILE A 134 -19.79 1.63 -6.65
N LYS A 135 -18.56 2.03 -6.96
CA LYS A 135 -18.10 3.42 -6.80
C LYS A 135 -18.69 4.31 -7.90
N PRO A 136 -18.78 5.64 -7.69
CA PRO A 136 -19.28 6.58 -8.71
C PRO A 136 -18.50 6.59 -10.04
N ASP A 137 -17.23 6.18 -10.03
CA ASP A 137 -16.38 6.00 -11.22
C ASP A 137 -16.74 4.73 -12.03
N GLY A 138 -17.54 3.84 -11.45
CA GLY A 138 -17.98 2.58 -12.04
C GLY A 138 -17.15 1.36 -11.67
N LEU A 139 -16.20 1.46 -10.73
CA LEU A 139 -15.44 0.33 -10.18
C LEU A 139 -16.32 -0.48 -9.20
N LEU A 140 -16.40 -1.79 -9.41
CA LEU A 140 -17.03 -2.71 -8.47
C LEU A 140 -16.09 -2.99 -7.29
N TYR A 141 -16.65 -3.14 -6.10
CA TYR A 141 -15.91 -3.59 -4.92
C TYR A 141 -16.79 -4.42 -3.99
N LEU A 142 -16.15 -5.27 -3.19
CA LEU A 142 -16.76 -5.97 -2.08
C LEU A 142 -16.39 -5.22 -0.78
N PRO A 143 -17.34 -4.88 0.12
CA PRO A 143 -17.01 -4.24 1.38
C PRO A 143 -16.09 -5.09 2.26
N GLU A 144 -15.12 -4.45 2.92
CA GLU A 144 -14.06 -5.08 3.73
C GLU A 144 -14.56 -6.16 4.71
N ILE A 145 -15.69 -5.89 5.39
CA ILE A 145 -16.31 -6.82 6.35
C ILE A 145 -16.65 -8.19 5.74
N LYS A 146 -16.95 -8.25 4.43
CA LYS A 146 -17.27 -9.50 3.74
C LYS A 146 -16.04 -10.38 3.59
N TYR A 147 -14.87 -9.81 3.26
CA TYR A 147 -13.60 -10.54 3.26
C TYR A 147 -13.30 -11.13 4.65
N ARG A 148 -13.45 -10.33 5.73
CA ARG A 148 -13.26 -10.84 7.10
C ARG A 148 -14.23 -11.99 7.45
N ARG A 149 -15.47 -11.94 6.99
CA ARG A 149 -16.45 -13.03 7.17
C ARG A 149 -16.04 -14.29 6.42
N VAL A 150 -15.53 -14.17 5.18
CA VAL A 150 -14.97 -15.32 4.44
C VAL A 150 -13.77 -15.92 5.16
N LEU A 151 -12.81 -15.09 5.61
CA LEU A 151 -11.64 -15.56 6.38
C LEU A 151 -12.03 -16.23 7.70
N ASN A 152 -12.99 -15.67 8.45
CA ASN A 152 -13.49 -16.29 9.68
C ASN A 152 -14.22 -17.62 9.42
N ARG A 153 -14.94 -17.74 8.30
CA ARG A 153 -15.62 -18.97 7.90
C ARG A 153 -14.63 -20.04 7.42
N ALA A 154 -13.58 -19.64 6.71
CA ALA A 154 -12.54 -20.51 6.18
C ALA A 154 -11.57 -21.00 7.28
N PHE A 155 -11.02 -20.08 8.07
CA PHE A 155 -9.90 -20.37 8.97
C PHE A 155 -10.28 -20.40 10.46
N GLY A 156 -11.48 -19.92 10.81
CA GLY A 156 -11.89 -19.67 12.18
C GLY A 156 -11.37 -18.33 12.74
N PRO A 157 -12.08 -17.68 13.69
CA PRO A 157 -11.53 -16.57 14.46
C PRO A 157 -10.22 -16.96 15.15
N GLY A 158 -9.18 -16.14 15.02
CA GLY A 158 -7.83 -16.44 15.51
C GLY A 158 -7.00 -17.36 14.59
N GLY A 159 -7.61 -18.01 13.59
CA GLY A 159 -6.91 -18.82 12.59
C GLY A 159 -6.18 -18.01 11.50
N TRP A 160 -6.33 -16.68 11.49
CA TRP A 160 -5.69 -15.78 10.53
C TRP A 160 -5.37 -14.41 11.14
N GLY A 161 -4.44 -13.67 10.52
CA GLY A 161 -4.10 -12.31 10.94
C GLY A 161 -3.23 -11.56 9.92
N LEU A 162 -3.13 -10.24 10.07
CA LEU A 162 -2.18 -9.41 9.33
C LEU A 162 -0.99 -9.04 10.22
N ALA A 163 0.21 -9.41 9.80
CA ALA A 163 1.46 -8.95 10.40
C ALA A 163 1.97 -7.71 9.65
N PRO A 164 2.32 -6.60 10.34
CA PRO A 164 3.04 -5.49 9.70
C PRO A 164 4.46 -5.93 9.33
N ARG A 165 4.93 -5.54 8.13
CA ARG A 165 6.28 -5.88 7.64
C ARG A 165 7.22 -4.68 7.55
N THR A 166 6.70 -3.49 7.28
CA THR A 166 7.47 -2.23 7.30
C THR A 166 7.03 -1.32 8.45
N GLU A 167 7.82 -0.28 8.73
CA GLU A 167 7.35 0.96 9.36
C GLU A 167 6.23 1.60 8.51
N SER A 168 5.36 2.38 9.14
CA SER A 168 4.30 3.14 8.47
C SER A 168 4.87 4.39 7.79
N LEU A 169 4.79 4.46 6.46
CA LEU A 169 5.15 5.67 5.71
C LEU A 169 3.98 6.65 5.77
N VAL A 170 4.15 7.77 6.50
CA VAL A 170 3.17 8.85 6.57
C VAL A 170 3.65 10.05 5.75
N THR A 171 2.81 10.50 4.83
CA THR A 171 2.99 11.72 4.04
C THR A 171 1.88 12.73 4.39
N SER A 172 1.94 13.96 3.87
CA SER A 172 0.98 15.05 4.20
C SER A 172 -0.51 14.73 3.94
N GLY A 173 -0.85 13.66 3.21
CA GLY A 173 -2.24 13.28 2.94
C GLY A 173 -2.45 11.80 2.60
N GLN A 174 -1.45 10.94 2.82
CA GLN A 174 -1.54 9.50 2.56
C GLN A 174 -0.66 8.72 3.54
N ILE A 175 -1.18 7.61 4.06
CA ILE A 175 -0.42 6.59 4.79
C ILE A 175 -0.25 5.37 3.90
N SER A 176 0.92 4.72 3.96
CA SER A 176 1.15 3.44 3.28
C SER A 176 2.08 2.51 4.06
N ARG A 177 1.75 1.22 4.11
CA ARG A 177 2.49 0.20 4.87
C ARG A 177 2.36 -1.19 4.26
N GLU A 178 3.42 -1.99 4.32
CA GLU A 178 3.35 -3.41 3.93
C GLU A 178 2.82 -4.30 5.06
N TYR A 179 1.94 -5.25 4.70
CA TYR A 179 1.45 -6.30 5.59
C TYR A 179 1.56 -7.67 4.93
N GLY A 180 1.88 -8.70 5.72
CA GLY A 180 1.70 -10.10 5.37
C GLY A 180 0.39 -10.65 5.92
N LEU A 181 -0.37 -11.39 5.11
CA LEU A 181 -1.50 -12.21 5.57
C LEU A 181 -0.99 -13.58 6.00
N ILE A 182 -1.25 -13.94 7.25
CA ILE A 182 -0.95 -15.24 7.84
C ILE A 182 -2.26 -15.99 8.01
N CYS A 183 -2.33 -17.25 7.57
CA CYS A 183 -3.45 -18.16 7.81
C CYS A 183 -2.92 -19.52 8.26
N HIS A 184 -3.45 -20.05 9.37
CA HIS A 184 -3.01 -21.32 10.00
C HIS A 184 -1.48 -21.44 10.11
N GLY A 185 -0.84 -20.40 10.66
CA GLY A 185 0.60 -20.37 10.93
C GLY A 185 1.49 -20.27 9.69
N ARG A 186 0.95 -19.93 8.50
CA ARG A 186 1.70 -19.82 7.25
C ARG A 186 1.48 -18.46 6.60
N LEU A 187 2.52 -17.87 6.03
CA LEU A 187 2.38 -16.70 5.15
C LEU A 187 1.63 -17.11 3.88
N VAL A 188 0.63 -16.31 3.51
CA VAL A 188 -0.24 -16.53 2.34
C VAL A 188 0.06 -15.53 1.24
N SER A 189 0.20 -14.26 1.59
CA SER A 189 0.34 -13.14 0.67
C SER A 189 1.00 -11.96 1.37
N ILE A 190 1.69 -11.11 0.61
CA ILE A 190 2.19 -9.82 1.06
C ILE A 190 1.57 -8.74 0.18
N ALA A 191 0.99 -7.71 0.78
CA ALA A 191 0.48 -6.56 0.05
C ALA A 191 0.77 -5.25 0.78
N ARG A 192 0.99 -4.19 -0.01
CA ARG A 192 1.06 -2.83 0.50
C ARG A 192 -0.35 -2.26 0.61
N GLY A 193 -0.70 -1.82 1.81
CA GLY A 193 -1.87 -0.99 2.06
C GLY A 193 -1.57 0.48 1.82
N GLU A 194 -2.60 1.22 1.44
CA GLU A 194 -2.56 2.67 1.29
C GLU A 194 -3.92 3.26 1.69
N GLN A 195 -3.90 4.47 2.25
CA GLN A 195 -5.10 5.22 2.61
C GLN A 195 -4.83 6.73 2.56
N ASP A 196 -5.56 7.41 1.68
CA ASP A 196 -5.57 8.88 1.64
C ASP A 196 -6.36 9.44 2.82
N TYR A 197 -5.94 10.59 3.34
CA TYR A 197 -6.62 11.27 4.45
C TYR A 197 -6.48 12.79 4.35
N PHE A 198 -7.49 13.48 4.87
CA PHE A 198 -7.58 14.94 4.89
C PHE A 198 -8.03 15.38 6.29
N GLY A 199 -7.46 16.48 6.81
CA GLY A 199 -7.71 16.94 8.19
C GLY A 199 -6.54 16.75 9.16
N GLY A 200 -5.34 16.45 8.67
CA GLY A 200 -4.13 16.39 9.51
C GLY A 200 -4.13 15.21 10.49
N GLU A 201 -3.44 15.40 11.62
CA GLU A 201 -3.12 14.35 12.60
C GLU A 201 -4.36 13.70 13.24
N GLU A 202 -5.46 14.44 13.41
CA GLU A 202 -6.72 13.91 13.96
C GLU A 202 -7.32 12.74 13.16
N LYS A 203 -6.98 12.62 11.87
CA LYS A 203 -7.44 11.53 11.00
C LYS A 203 -6.40 10.43 10.78
N LEU A 204 -5.22 10.54 11.39
CA LEU A 204 -4.12 9.59 11.22
C LEU A 204 -4.50 8.18 11.68
N THR A 205 -5.21 8.05 12.81
CA THR A 205 -5.65 6.75 13.36
C THR A 205 -6.63 6.03 12.43
N THR A 206 -7.69 6.72 11.98
CA THR A 206 -8.64 6.20 10.99
C THR A 206 -7.94 5.85 9.66
N ALA A 207 -6.92 6.63 9.27
CA ALA A 207 -6.14 6.35 8.07
C ALA A 207 -5.24 5.10 8.21
N LEU A 208 -4.66 4.85 9.38
CA LEU A 208 -3.91 3.62 9.69
C LEU A 208 -4.82 2.39 9.63
N GLU A 209 -6.04 2.48 10.16
CA GLU A 209 -7.05 1.42 10.05
C GLU A 209 -7.43 1.15 8.59
N GLY A 210 -7.75 2.20 7.83
CA GLY A 210 -8.04 2.09 6.39
C GLY A 210 -6.89 1.47 5.59
N CYS A 211 -5.64 1.85 5.88
CA CYS A 211 -4.45 1.29 5.26
C CYS A 211 -4.32 -0.22 5.53
N LYS A 212 -4.54 -0.66 6.78
CA LYS A 212 -4.54 -2.08 7.16
C LYS A 212 -5.65 -2.87 6.46
N SER A 213 -6.84 -2.29 6.37
CA SER A 213 -7.99 -2.88 5.68
C SER A 213 -7.80 -2.97 4.16
N ASN A 214 -7.16 -1.96 3.55
CA ASN A 214 -6.77 -1.97 2.14
C ASN A 214 -5.82 -3.13 1.84
N ALA A 215 -4.78 -3.32 2.66
CA ALA A 215 -3.85 -4.44 2.53
C ALA A 215 -4.55 -5.81 2.67
N LEU A 216 -5.51 -5.93 3.62
CA LEU A 216 -6.26 -7.17 3.82
C LEU A 216 -6.97 -7.62 2.54
N MET A 217 -7.73 -6.73 1.92
CA MET A 217 -8.50 -7.03 0.71
C MET A 217 -7.58 -7.41 -0.46
N ARG A 218 -6.41 -6.76 -0.58
CA ARG A 218 -5.39 -7.10 -1.58
C ARG A 218 -4.84 -8.51 -1.36
N CYS A 219 -4.48 -8.87 -0.12
CA CYS A 219 -4.03 -10.24 0.20
C CYS A 219 -5.11 -11.31 0.01
N CYS A 220 -6.39 -10.98 0.23
CA CYS A 220 -7.49 -11.92 0.01
C CYS A 220 -7.67 -12.32 -1.45
N LYS A 221 -7.17 -11.53 -2.41
CA LYS A 221 -7.22 -11.84 -3.84
C LYS A 221 -6.41 -13.08 -4.18
N ASP A 222 -5.26 -13.27 -3.54
CA ASP A 222 -4.37 -14.41 -3.77
C ASP A 222 -4.92 -15.72 -3.16
N LEU A 223 -5.89 -15.63 -2.26
CA LEU A 223 -6.73 -16.75 -1.80
C LEU A 223 -7.90 -17.06 -2.75
N GLY A 224 -8.10 -16.26 -3.82
CA GLY A 224 -9.20 -16.40 -4.78
C GLY A 224 -10.52 -15.71 -4.40
N ILE A 225 -10.59 -15.09 -3.21
CA ILE A 225 -11.81 -14.45 -2.70
C ILE A 225 -12.21 -13.27 -3.62
N ALA A 226 -13.49 -13.23 -4.03
CA ALA A 226 -14.06 -12.18 -4.87
C ALA A 226 -13.33 -11.98 -6.23
N SER A 227 -12.70 -13.04 -6.74
CA SER A 227 -11.97 -13.03 -8.02
C SER A 227 -12.84 -12.60 -9.22
N GLU A 228 -14.13 -12.89 -9.21
CA GLU A 228 -15.09 -12.48 -10.25
C GLU A 228 -15.23 -10.96 -10.43
N LEU A 229 -14.95 -10.15 -9.39
CA LEU A 229 -14.95 -8.69 -9.49
C LEU A 229 -13.84 -8.14 -10.41
N TRP A 230 -12.93 -9.01 -10.84
CA TRP A 230 -11.86 -8.71 -11.79
C TRP A 230 -12.10 -9.30 -13.19
N ASP A 231 -13.15 -10.11 -13.42
CA ASP A 231 -13.55 -10.58 -14.75
C ASP A 231 -14.31 -9.48 -15.50
N PRO A 232 -13.80 -8.95 -16.63
CA PRO A 232 -14.51 -7.96 -17.43
C PRO A 232 -15.89 -8.43 -17.90
N SER A 233 -16.11 -9.73 -18.06
CA SER A 233 -17.37 -10.33 -18.49
C SER A 233 -18.41 -10.30 -17.37
N PHE A 234 -18.04 -10.71 -16.16
CA PHE A 234 -18.84 -10.56 -14.94
C PHE A 234 -19.20 -9.09 -14.72
N ILE A 235 -18.21 -8.19 -14.69
CA ILE A 235 -18.42 -6.76 -14.47
C ILE A 235 -19.46 -6.19 -15.45
N ARG A 236 -19.37 -6.52 -16.75
CA ARG A 236 -20.34 -6.07 -17.76
C ARG A 236 -21.75 -6.62 -17.52
N ARG A 237 -21.89 -7.92 -17.20
CA ARG A 237 -23.18 -8.55 -16.91
C ARG A 237 -23.83 -7.96 -15.66
N TRP A 238 -23.06 -7.88 -14.57
CA TRP A 238 -23.53 -7.39 -13.27
C TRP A 238 -23.92 -5.90 -13.35
N LYS A 239 -23.09 -5.04 -13.96
CA LYS A 239 -23.43 -3.62 -14.16
C LYS A 239 -24.71 -3.43 -14.98
N LYS A 240 -24.93 -4.22 -16.04
CA LYS A 240 -26.18 -4.17 -16.83
C LYS A 240 -27.41 -4.54 -15.96
N LYS A 241 -27.27 -5.55 -15.09
CA LYS A 241 -28.33 -6.04 -14.20
C LYS A 241 -28.64 -5.05 -13.08
N TYR A 242 -27.64 -4.61 -12.31
CA TYR A 242 -27.82 -3.89 -11.05
C TYR A 242 -27.52 -2.38 -11.07
N CYS A 243 -26.79 -1.88 -12.07
CA CYS A 243 -26.34 -0.48 -12.08
C CYS A 243 -27.02 0.34 -13.17
N GLU A 244 -27.02 1.64 -12.95
CA GLU A 244 -27.39 2.65 -13.95
C GLU A 244 -26.39 3.80 -13.93
N GLU A 245 -26.33 4.53 -15.03
CA GLU A 245 -25.57 5.77 -15.12
C GLU A 245 -26.53 6.95 -15.08
N ILE A 246 -26.25 7.91 -14.21
CA ILE A 246 -27.08 9.12 -14.07
C ILE A 246 -26.22 10.38 -14.24
N PHE A 247 -26.85 11.47 -14.65
CA PHE A 247 -26.26 12.80 -14.57
C PHE A 247 -26.55 13.43 -13.21
N VAL A 248 -25.50 13.90 -12.55
CA VAL A 248 -25.59 14.63 -11.29
C VAL A 248 -24.97 16.01 -11.40
N GLU A 249 -25.58 16.97 -10.71
CA GLU A 249 -25.11 18.35 -10.62
C GLU A 249 -24.52 18.57 -9.22
N HIS A 250 -23.32 19.15 -9.16
CA HIS A 250 -22.74 19.60 -7.89
C HIS A 250 -23.52 20.83 -7.38
N VAL A 251 -24.09 20.75 -6.17
CA VAL A 251 -25.03 21.74 -5.62
C VAL A 251 -24.47 23.18 -5.70
N ASN A 252 -23.23 23.39 -5.25
CA ASN A 252 -22.60 24.72 -5.22
C ASN A 252 -22.02 25.14 -6.58
N THR A 253 -21.20 24.30 -7.23
CA THR A 253 -20.44 24.68 -8.43
C THR A 253 -21.22 24.55 -9.75
N LYS A 254 -22.43 23.97 -9.73
CA LYS A 254 -23.29 23.69 -10.91
C LYS A 254 -22.65 22.80 -11.98
N LYS A 255 -21.46 22.25 -11.72
CA LYS A 255 -20.79 21.31 -12.62
C LYS A 255 -21.58 20.00 -12.69
N LYS A 256 -21.96 19.62 -13.90
CA LYS A 256 -22.62 18.34 -14.20
C LYS A 256 -21.58 17.27 -14.50
N LYS A 257 -21.79 16.06 -14.00
CA LYS A 257 -20.99 14.87 -14.31
C LYS A 257 -21.89 13.64 -14.42
N LYS A 258 -21.45 12.65 -15.20
CA LYS A 258 -22.10 11.33 -15.25
C LYS A 258 -21.45 10.43 -14.18
N ILE A 259 -22.24 9.68 -13.42
CA ILE A 259 -21.75 8.70 -12.43
C ILE A 259 -22.50 7.39 -12.53
N TRP A 260 -21.85 6.32 -12.07
CA TRP A 260 -22.50 5.03 -11.82
C TRP A 260 -23.13 4.99 -10.43
N LYS A 261 -24.25 4.27 -10.29
CA LYS A 261 -24.84 3.88 -9.01
C LYS A 261 -25.61 2.56 -9.11
N LEU A 262 -25.99 1.98 -7.98
CA LEU A 262 -26.97 0.90 -7.93
C LEU A 262 -28.39 1.44 -8.23
N LYS A 263 -29.20 0.62 -8.90
CA LYS A 263 -30.63 0.91 -9.15
C LYS A 263 -31.46 0.92 -7.85
N SER A 264 -31.02 0.19 -6.83
CA SER A 264 -31.64 0.15 -5.50
C SER A 264 -31.49 1.47 -4.72
N ILE A 265 -30.40 2.20 -4.94
CA ILE A 265 -30.10 3.45 -4.24
C ILE A 265 -30.89 4.60 -4.91
N LYS A 266 -31.92 5.11 -4.23
CA LYS A 266 -32.81 6.17 -4.75
C LYS A 266 -32.27 7.58 -4.55
N THR A 267 -31.43 7.80 -3.55
CA THR A 267 -30.87 9.11 -3.17
C THR A 267 -29.44 9.27 -3.66
N ILE A 268 -28.97 10.51 -3.79
CA ILE A 268 -27.57 10.83 -4.08
C ILE A 268 -27.04 11.68 -2.92
N ASP A 269 -25.85 11.35 -2.46
CA ASP A 269 -25.23 12.04 -1.34
C ASP A 269 -24.69 13.42 -1.74
N TYR A 270 -24.77 14.36 -0.79
CA TYR A 270 -24.12 15.67 -0.90
C TYR A 270 -22.61 15.49 -1.18
N PRO A 271 -21.99 16.28 -2.08
CA PRO A 271 -22.44 17.55 -2.65
C PRO A 271 -23.20 17.45 -3.99
N TYR A 272 -23.75 16.30 -4.32
CA TYR A 272 -24.42 16.06 -5.61
C TYR A 272 -25.93 15.90 -5.47
N LYS A 273 -26.67 16.31 -6.51
CA LYS A 273 -28.09 16.01 -6.68
C LYS A 273 -28.32 15.47 -8.09
N MET A 274 -29.40 14.71 -8.29
CA MET A 274 -29.84 14.34 -9.65
C MET A 274 -30.17 15.60 -10.46
N THR A 275 -29.88 15.56 -11.76
CA THR A 275 -30.19 16.63 -12.73
C THR A 275 -31.54 16.40 -13.39
#